data_AF-B6E5E6-F1
#
_entry.id   AF-B6E5E6-F1
#
_cell.length_a   1.000
_cell.length_b   1.000
_cell.length_c   1.000
_cell.angle_alpha   90.00
_cell.angle_beta   90.00
_cell.angle_gamma   90.00
#
_symmetry.space_group_name_H-M   'P 1'
#
loop_
_entity.id
_entity.type
_entity.pdbx_description
1 polymer ?
#
loop_
_entity_poly.entity_id
_entity_poly.type
_entity_poly.pdbx_seq_one_letter_code
_entity_poly.pdbx_strand_id
1 'polypeptide(L)'
;YPRVNSTGSCSWKIFVKNGLITWEIQQTDYPRTRPDLPNHEPRGCPRGASYSWYVYSAQRVKYPLIRGRLMEMWREARKTMEPVAAWKSITQDPEKARRYKSVRGQGGFVRAKWDEVTEMIAAANVYTIKDYGPDRIYGFSPIPAMSMVSYAAGSRYMSLIGGVCGSFYDWYCDLPPSSPQVWGEQTDVPESADWYNSTYLMVW
;
A
#
# COMPACT_ATOMS: atom_id res chain seq x y z
N TYR A 1 -13.55 -3.21 4.07
CA TYR A 1 -12.86 -3.90 5.18
C TYR A 1 -12.72 -5.35 4.70
N PRO A 2 -11.60 -6.07 4.83
CA PRO A 2 -10.20 -5.70 4.60
C PRO A 2 -9.94 -5.20 3.16
N ARG A 3 -8.89 -4.39 2.97
CA ARG A 3 -8.44 -3.92 1.63
C ARG A 3 -7.12 -4.61 1.32
N VAL A 4 -7.20 -5.78 0.69
CA VAL A 4 -6.08 -6.69 0.44
C VAL A 4 -6.24 -7.37 -0.92
N ASN A 5 -5.13 -7.67 -1.60
CA ASN A 5 -5.14 -8.37 -2.88
C ASN A 5 -5.56 -9.83 -2.68
N SER A 6 -6.85 -10.12 -2.81
CA SER A 6 -7.41 -11.45 -2.60
C SER A 6 -8.53 -11.83 -3.57
N THR A 7 -8.83 -10.94 -4.53
CA THR A 7 -10.00 -10.97 -5.44
C THR A 7 -11.39 -11.03 -4.77
N GLY A 8 -11.44 -11.20 -3.44
CA GLY A 8 -12.68 -11.44 -2.72
C GLY A 8 -13.68 -10.28 -2.74
N SER A 9 -13.24 -9.02 -2.64
CA SER A 9 -14.14 -7.84 -2.61
C SER A 9 -15.36 -7.98 -1.68
N CYS A 10 -15.19 -8.66 -0.55
CA CYS A 10 -16.30 -8.99 0.35
C CYS A 10 -16.66 -7.79 1.23
N SER A 11 -17.95 -7.49 1.34
CA SER A 11 -18.51 -6.53 2.29
C SER A 11 -18.74 -7.19 3.66
N TRP A 12 -18.50 -6.42 4.73
CA TRP A 12 -18.53 -6.89 6.12
C TRP A 12 -19.28 -5.89 7.01
N LYS A 13 -20.05 -6.42 7.97
CA LYS A 13 -20.61 -5.68 9.10
C LYS A 13 -19.52 -5.58 10.16
N ILE A 14 -19.13 -4.36 10.51
CA ILE A 14 -18.11 -4.12 11.54
C ILE A 14 -18.81 -3.77 12.85
N PHE A 15 -18.59 -4.58 13.88
CA PHE A 15 -19.23 -4.37 15.17
C PHE A 15 -18.38 -3.48 16.06
N VAL A 16 -19.03 -2.45 16.59
CA VAL A 16 -18.46 -1.55 17.57
C VAL A 16 -19.16 -1.79 18.90
N LYS A 17 -18.39 -2.12 19.93
CA LYS A 17 -18.87 -2.26 21.31
C LYS A 17 -17.95 -1.47 22.23
N ASN A 18 -18.55 -0.68 23.13
CA ASN A 18 -17.83 0.25 24.01
C ASN A 18 -16.92 1.23 23.25
N GLY A 19 -17.34 1.69 22.06
CA GLY A 19 -16.54 2.58 21.21
C GLY A 19 -15.32 1.94 20.56
N LEU A 20 -15.16 0.61 20.67
CA LEU A 20 -14.05 -0.15 20.09
C LEU A 20 -14.56 -1.13 19.05
N ILE A 21 -13.80 -1.32 17.97
CA ILE A 21 -14.05 -2.37 16.99
C ILE A 21 -13.77 -3.72 17.67
N THR A 22 -14.75 -4.63 17.68
CA THR A 22 -14.61 -5.90 18.39
C THR A 22 -14.53 -7.12 17.49
N TRP A 23 -15.39 -7.21 16.47
CA TRP A 23 -15.38 -8.30 15.48
C TRP A 23 -16.14 -7.88 14.21
N GLU A 24 -16.17 -8.77 13.24
CA GLU A 24 -16.80 -8.59 11.95
C GLU A 24 -17.58 -9.85 11.56
N ILE A 25 -18.71 -9.68 10.88
CA ILE A 25 -19.40 -10.77 10.17
C ILE A 25 -19.71 -10.31 8.76
N GLN A 26 -19.88 -11.23 7.82
CA GLN A 26 -20.16 -10.88 6.43
C GLN A 26 -21.49 -10.12 6.29
N GLN A 27 -21.53 -9.20 5.33
CA GLN A 27 -22.79 -8.66 4.81
C GLN A 27 -23.45 -9.70 3.90
N THR A 28 -24.78 -9.66 3.83
CA THR A 28 -25.59 -10.59 3.02
C THR A 28 -26.59 -9.86 2.12
N ASP A 29 -26.43 -8.55 1.97
CA ASP A 29 -27.34 -7.64 1.28
C ASP A 29 -26.84 -7.24 -0.13
N TYR A 30 -26.00 -8.07 -0.74
CA TYR A 30 -25.63 -7.88 -2.15
C TYR A 30 -26.90 -7.89 -3.02
N PRO A 31 -26.96 -7.07 -4.10
CA PRO A 31 -28.00 -7.20 -5.11
C PRO A 31 -28.12 -8.65 -5.57
N ARG A 32 -29.35 -9.17 -5.56
CA ARG A 32 -29.63 -10.56 -5.93
C ARG A 32 -29.28 -10.79 -7.39
N THR A 33 -28.81 -12.00 -7.69
CA THR A 33 -28.60 -12.47 -9.05
C THR A 33 -29.95 -12.80 -9.72
N ARG A 34 -29.91 -13.24 -10.98
CA ARG A 34 -31.11 -13.71 -11.69
C ARG A 34 -31.77 -14.88 -10.93
N PRO A 35 -33.09 -15.09 -11.05
CA PRO A 35 -33.80 -16.14 -10.30
C PRO A 35 -33.27 -17.57 -10.46
N ASP A 36 -32.61 -17.85 -11.59
CA ASP A 36 -31.99 -19.12 -11.95
C ASP A 36 -30.53 -19.27 -11.48
N LEU A 37 -29.96 -18.23 -10.86
CA LEU A 37 -28.58 -18.24 -10.34
C LEU A 37 -28.57 -18.19 -8.80
N PRO A 38 -27.57 -18.82 -8.16
CA PRO A 38 -27.33 -18.60 -6.74
C PRO A 38 -26.89 -17.15 -6.47
N ASN A 39 -27.21 -16.63 -5.28
CA ASN A 39 -26.75 -15.32 -4.85
C ASN A 39 -25.30 -15.38 -4.36
N HIS A 40 -24.63 -14.22 -4.33
CA HIS A 40 -23.24 -14.10 -3.89
C HIS A 40 -23.03 -14.20 -2.36
N GLU A 41 -24.06 -13.91 -1.58
CA GLU A 41 -23.97 -13.92 -0.13
C GLU A 41 -23.65 -15.31 0.44
N PRO A 42 -22.87 -15.43 1.53
CA PRO A 42 -22.28 -14.36 2.34
C PRO A 42 -20.88 -13.89 1.87
N ARG A 43 -20.26 -14.55 0.89
CA ARG A 43 -18.81 -14.44 0.59
C ARG A 43 -17.97 -14.59 1.89
N GLY A 44 -16.85 -13.87 1.97
CA GLY A 44 -15.95 -13.86 3.13
C GLY A 44 -14.93 -15.00 3.11
N CYS A 45 -13.94 -14.92 4.01
CA CYS A 45 -12.89 -15.92 4.17
C CYS A 45 -12.30 -15.83 5.59
N PRO A 46 -11.59 -16.86 6.08
CA PRO A 46 -11.05 -16.85 7.44
C PRO A 46 -10.03 -15.72 7.68
N ARG A 47 -9.34 -15.26 6.63
CA ARG A 47 -8.41 -14.12 6.72
C ARG A 47 -9.14 -12.79 6.88
N GLY A 48 -10.32 -12.66 6.26
CA GLY A 48 -11.18 -11.48 6.42
C GLY A 48 -11.85 -11.42 7.79
N ALA A 49 -12.20 -12.58 8.36
CA ALA A 49 -12.85 -12.69 9.66
C ALA A 49 -11.92 -12.40 10.87
N SER A 50 -10.60 -12.34 10.65
CA SER A 50 -9.61 -12.07 11.71
C SER A 50 -9.02 -10.67 11.62
N TYR A 51 -9.54 -9.78 10.77
CA TYR A 51 -8.92 -8.50 10.48
C TYR A 51 -9.05 -7.48 11.63
N SER A 52 -10.12 -7.54 12.43
CA SER A 52 -10.27 -6.74 13.67
C SER A 52 -9.10 -6.88 14.64
N TRP A 53 -8.40 -8.02 14.63
CA TRP A 53 -7.21 -8.24 15.45
C TRP A 53 -6.16 -7.12 15.27
N TYR A 54 -5.94 -6.66 14.03
CA TYR A 54 -4.92 -5.65 13.73
C TYR A 54 -5.18 -4.27 14.35
N VAL A 55 -6.42 -3.95 14.72
CA VAL A 55 -6.77 -2.59 15.16
C VAL A 55 -6.03 -2.24 16.46
N TYR A 56 -5.95 -3.18 17.39
CA TYR A 56 -5.37 -2.96 18.72
C TYR A 56 -4.24 -3.94 19.09
N SER A 57 -3.82 -4.83 18.16
CA SER A 57 -2.77 -5.79 18.43
C SER A 57 -1.42 -5.13 18.74
N ALA A 58 -0.52 -5.91 19.35
CA ALA A 58 0.85 -5.48 19.66
C ALA A 58 1.66 -5.02 18.43
N GLN A 59 1.25 -5.44 17.22
CA GLN A 59 1.92 -5.10 15.97
C GLN A 59 1.42 -3.80 15.33
N ARG A 60 0.42 -3.13 15.94
CA ARG A 60 -0.14 -1.89 15.38
C ARG A 60 0.90 -0.78 15.37
N VAL A 61 1.15 -0.20 14.19
CA VAL A 61 1.92 1.04 14.06
C VAL A 61 1.08 2.21 14.58
N LYS A 62 1.49 2.78 15.71
CA LYS A 62 0.75 3.86 16.42
C LYS A 62 1.25 5.27 16.10
N TYR A 63 2.54 5.39 15.76
CA TYR A 63 3.21 6.68 15.56
C TYR A 63 4.12 6.61 14.33
N PRO A 64 4.48 7.75 13.73
CA PRO A 64 5.58 7.81 12.79
C PRO A 64 6.86 7.30 13.45
N LEU A 65 7.60 6.44 12.74
CA LEU A 65 8.84 5.84 13.20
C LEU A 65 9.96 6.15 12.21
N ILE A 66 11.10 6.62 12.72
CA ILE A 66 12.32 6.86 11.93
C ILE A 66 13.48 6.10 12.57
N ARG A 67 14.47 5.69 11.76
CA ARG A 67 15.69 5.08 12.29
C ARG A 67 16.41 6.10 13.18
N GLY A 68 16.71 5.74 14.42
CA GLY A 68 17.30 6.64 15.42
C GLY A 68 18.56 7.36 14.93
N ARG A 69 19.47 6.64 14.25
CA ARG A 69 20.70 7.23 13.68
C ARG A 69 20.43 8.31 12.63
N LEU A 70 19.43 8.12 11.78
CA LEU A 70 19.03 9.14 10.81
C LEU A 70 18.40 10.33 11.53
N MET A 71 17.57 10.05 12.55
CA MET A 71 16.88 11.06 13.33
C MET A 71 17.82 11.98 14.09
N GLU A 72 18.87 11.41 14.69
CA GLU A 72 19.93 12.13 15.39
C GLU A 72 20.63 13.12 14.45
N MET A 73 21.07 12.64 13.27
CA MET A 73 21.73 13.49 12.27
C MET A 73 20.79 14.56 11.70
N TRP A 74 19.52 14.20 11.45
CA TRP A 74 18.51 15.14 10.96
C TRP A 74 18.29 16.28 11.95
N ARG A 75 18.06 15.97 13.23
CA ARG A 75 17.85 16.97 14.27
C ARG A 75 19.07 17.84 14.48
N GLU A 76 20.27 17.28 14.43
CA GLU A 76 21.51 18.06 14.55
C GLU A 76 21.66 19.06 13.39
N ALA A 77 21.47 18.60 12.15
CA ALA A 77 21.54 19.47 10.98
C ALA A 77 20.46 20.55 10.98
N ARG A 78 19.23 20.22 11.42
CA ARG A 78 18.11 21.16 11.48
C ARG A 78 18.27 22.27 12.52
N LYS A 79 19.26 22.23 13.41
CA LYS A 79 19.57 23.34 14.32
C LYS A 79 20.10 24.58 13.59
N THR A 80 20.79 24.39 12.46
CA THR A 80 21.51 25.47 11.76
C THR A 80 21.24 25.52 10.26
N MET A 81 20.66 24.47 9.68
CA MET A 81 20.44 24.35 8.23
C MET A 81 18.96 24.27 7.89
N GLU A 82 18.58 24.90 6.78
CA GLU A 82 17.28 24.72 6.12
C GLU A 82 17.06 23.25 5.70
N PRO A 83 15.80 22.75 5.64
CA PRO A 83 15.50 21.33 5.47
C PRO A 83 16.21 20.65 4.29
N VAL A 84 16.21 21.28 3.12
CA VAL A 84 16.84 20.73 1.90
C VAL A 84 18.36 20.69 2.03
N ALA A 85 18.97 21.71 2.65
CA ALA A 85 20.41 21.76 2.90
C ALA A 85 20.82 20.73 3.97
N ALA A 86 19.99 20.58 5.02
CA ALA A 86 20.17 19.57 6.06
C ALA A 86 20.12 18.16 5.47
N TRP A 87 19.17 17.86 4.57
CA TRP A 87 19.10 16.57 3.90
C TRP A 87 20.36 16.31 3.06
N LYS A 88 20.76 17.30 2.25
CA LYS A 88 21.96 17.23 1.41
C LYS A 88 23.22 16.94 2.24
N SER A 89 23.41 17.61 3.39
CA SER A 89 24.59 17.45 4.24
C SER A 89 24.69 16.07 4.91
N ILE A 90 23.58 15.34 4.99
CA ILE A 90 23.52 13.97 5.51
C ILE A 90 23.68 12.94 4.39
N THR A 91 23.01 13.12 3.25
CA THR A 91 22.98 12.09 2.20
C THR A 91 24.15 12.14 1.25
N GLN A 92 24.77 13.30 1.06
CA GLN A 92 25.93 13.47 0.17
C GLN A 92 27.27 13.29 0.88
N ASP A 93 27.26 13.12 2.20
CA ASP A 93 28.40 12.66 2.98
C ASP A 93 28.38 11.11 3.00
N PRO A 94 29.35 10.43 2.37
CA PRO A 94 29.36 8.97 2.31
C PRO A 94 29.43 8.29 3.67
N GLU A 95 30.07 8.90 4.67
CA GLU A 95 30.19 8.35 6.02
C GLU A 95 28.86 8.45 6.76
N LYS A 96 28.23 9.62 6.73
CA LYS A 96 26.89 9.81 7.32
C LYS A 96 25.84 8.96 6.63
N ALA A 97 25.86 8.89 5.29
CA ALA A 97 24.95 8.04 4.53
C ALA A 97 25.09 6.56 4.90
N ARG A 98 26.33 6.07 5.04
CA ARG A 98 26.62 4.70 5.48
C ARG A 98 26.08 4.44 6.89
N ARG A 99 26.25 5.39 7.82
CA ARG A 99 25.87 5.25 9.25
C ARG A 99 24.41 4.82 9.46
N TYR A 100 23.48 5.29 8.64
CA TYR A 100 22.06 4.91 8.74
C TYR A 100 21.63 3.83 7.72
N LYS A 101 22.27 3.75 6.54
CA LYS A 101 21.91 2.77 5.51
C LYS A 101 22.34 1.35 5.88
N SER A 102 23.50 1.16 6.50
CA SER A 102 24.06 -0.17 6.84
C SER A 102 23.28 -0.92 7.93
N VAL A 103 22.41 -0.23 8.68
CA VAL A 103 21.62 -0.81 9.77
C VAL A 103 20.13 -0.89 9.45
N ARG A 104 19.77 -0.84 8.16
CA ARG A 104 18.40 -1.13 7.73
C ARG A 104 18.09 -2.60 8.02
N GLY A 105 17.00 -2.85 8.74
CA GLY A 105 16.61 -4.21 9.21
C GLY A 105 17.09 -4.59 10.60
N GLN A 106 17.89 -3.74 11.28
CA GLN A 106 18.52 -4.07 12.58
C GLN A 106 17.87 -3.36 13.79
N GLY A 107 16.59 -2.99 13.72
CA GLY A 107 15.91 -2.30 14.82
C GLY A 107 16.44 -0.87 15.11
N GLY A 108 16.12 -0.30 16.27
CA GLY A 108 16.50 1.08 16.63
C GLY A 108 15.62 2.14 15.97
N PHE A 109 14.31 1.89 15.90
CA PHE A 109 13.34 2.91 15.54
C PHE A 109 13.05 3.83 16.73
N VAL A 110 12.90 5.12 16.46
CA VAL A 110 12.45 6.10 17.45
C VAL A 110 11.14 6.72 16.99
N ARG A 111 10.29 7.07 17.96
CA ARG A 111 9.05 7.81 17.72
C ARG A 111 9.37 9.21 17.20
N ALA A 112 8.68 9.61 16.14
CA ALA A 112 8.75 10.94 15.56
C ALA A 112 7.36 11.60 15.53
N LYS A 113 7.34 12.91 15.24
CA LYS A 113 6.11 13.67 14.99
C LYS A 113 5.82 13.71 13.49
N TRP A 114 4.55 13.88 13.11
CA TRP A 114 4.16 13.96 11.70
C TRP A 114 4.90 15.09 10.98
N ASP A 115 4.89 16.31 11.52
CA ASP A 115 5.55 17.48 10.93
C ASP A 115 7.02 17.24 10.62
N GLU A 116 7.73 16.58 11.54
CA GLU A 116 9.16 16.28 11.44
C GLU A 116 9.45 15.26 10.33
N VAL A 117 8.59 14.24 10.20
CA VAL A 117 8.73 13.21 9.16
C VAL A 117 8.33 13.77 7.80
N THR A 118 7.25 14.54 7.73
CA THR A 118 6.79 15.15 6.48
C THR A 118 7.76 16.19 5.95
N GLU A 119 8.36 17.02 6.83
CA GLU A 119 9.42 17.97 6.44
C GLU A 119 10.63 17.23 5.87
N MET A 120 11.09 16.17 6.53
CA MET A 120 12.23 15.38 6.06
C MET A 120 11.95 14.69 4.70
N ILE A 121 10.75 14.11 4.52
CA ILE A 121 10.36 13.49 3.24
C ILE A 121 10.27 14.54 2.13
N ALA A 122 9.66 15.70 2.39
CA ALA A 122 9.55 16.77 1.41
C ALA A 122 10.93 17.33 1.04
N ALA A 123 11.81 17.54 2.03
CA ALA A 123 13.18 17.97 1.80
C ALA A 123 13.98 16.97 0.95
N ALA A 124 13.81 15.67 1.22
CA ALA A 124 14.42 14.61 0.44
C ALA A 124 13.94 14.64 -1.02
N ASN A 125 12.63 14.79 -1.24
CA ASN A 125 12.05 14.82 -2.58
C ASN A 125 12.49 16.06 -3.35
N VAL A 126 12.41 17.26 -2.75
CA VAL A 126 12.87 18.51 -3.38
C VAL A 126 14.34 18.44 -3.74
N TYR A 127 15.18 17.94 -2.82
CA TYR A 127 16.60 17.74 -3.07
C TYR A 127 16.85 16.82 -4.28
N THR A 128 16.20 15.65 -4.29
CA THR A 128 16.38 14.66 -5.37
C THR A 128 15.88 15.18 -6.72
N ILE A 129 14.71 15.82 -6.76
CA ILE A 129 14.17 16.44 -7.98
C ILE A 129 15.15 17.46 -8.54
N LYS A 130 15.65 18.35 -7.66
CA LYS A 130 16.51 19.46 -8.07
C LYS A 130 17.87 19.00 -8.61
N ASP A 131 18.53 18.08 -7.90
CA ASP A 131 19.92 17.72 -8.19
C ASP A 131 20.04 16.52 -9.17
N TYR A 132 19.01 15.67 -9.28
CA TYR A 132 19.07 14.43 -10.10
C TYR A 132 17.91 14.25 -11.09
N GLY A 133 16.81 14.97 -10.91
CA GLY A 133 15.59 14.80 -11.70
C GLY A 133 14.48 14.08 -10.94
N PRO A 134 13.21 14.33 -11.31
CA PRO A 134 12.06 13.82 -10.58
C PRO A 134 11.86 12.30 -10.71
N ASP A 135 12.32 11.72 -11.81
CA ASP A 135 12.26 10.28 -12.10
C ASP A 135 13.18 9.42 -11.20
N ARG A 136 14.04 10.05 -10.38
CA ARG A 136 14.81 9.37 -9.32
C ARG A 136 13.98 9.13 -8.05
N ILE A 137 12.74 9.58 -8.02
CA ILE A 137 11.77 9.26 -6.98
C ILE A 137 10.80 8.22 -7.52
N TYR A 138 10.75 7.07 -6.86
CA TYR A 138 9.95 5.92 -7.27
C TYR A 138 8.96 5.55 -6.16
N GLY A 139 7.70 5.33 -6.54
CA GLY A 139 6.63 4.86 -5.68
C GLY A 139 6.09 3.52 -6.14
N PHE A 140 6.00 2.56 -5.22
CA PHE A 140 5.38 1.26 -5.46
C PHE A 140 4.13 1.11 -4.59
N SER A 141 2.99 0.97 -5.24
CA SER A 141 1.72 0.63 -4.62
C SER A 141 0.95 -0.26 -5.60
N PRO A 142 0.58 -1.49 -5.24
CA PRO A 142 -0.03 -2.42 -6.18
C PRO A 142 -1.57 -2.37 -6.12
N ILE A 143 -2.23 -2.98 -7.11
CA ILE A 143 -3.65 -3.35 -7.14
C ILE A 143 -4.60 -2.23 -6.67
N PRO A 144 -4.89 -1.22 -7.52
CA PRO A 144 -5.80 -0.12 -7.16
C PRO A 144 -7.23 -0.60 -6.85
N ALA A 145 -7.67 -1.73 -7.43
CA ALA A 145 -9.04 -2.25 -7.28
C ALA A 145 -9.44 -2.52 -5.83
N MET A 146 -8.51 -2.91 -4.95
CA MET A 146 -8.82 -3.19 -3.53
C MET A 146 -9.05 -1.91 -2.69
N SER A 147 -8.52 -0.76 -3.15
CA SER A 147 -8.54 0.49 -2.39
C SER A 147 -8.19 1.70 -3.26
N MET A 148 -9.08 2.06 -4.19
CA MET A 148 -8.82 3.01 -5.28
C MET A 148 -8.22 4.34 -4.78
N VAL A 149 -8.85 4.99 -3.79
CA VAL A 149 -8.39 6.28 -3.27
C VAL A 149 -7.08 6.14 -2.49
N SER A 150 -6.88 5.02 -1.79
CA SER A 150 -5.62 4.77 -1.06
C SER A 150 -4.44 4.61 -2.01
N TYR A 151 -4.65 3.91 -3.15
CA TYR A 151 -3.67 3.85 -4.23
C TYR A 151 -3.43 5.24 -4.84
N ALA A 152 -4.53 5.94 -5.18
CA ALA A 152 -4.50 7.24 -5.84
C ALA A 152 -3.79 8.32 -5.02
N ALA A 153 -3.83 8.26 -3.69
CA ALA A 153 -3.16 9.21 -2.82
C ALA A 153 -1.65 9.30 -3.12
N GLY A 154 -0.98 8.14 -3.22
CA GLY A 154 0.44 8.07 -3.52
C GLY A 154 0.73 8.33 -4.99
N SER A 155 0.01 7.68 -5.90
CA SER A 155 0.27 7.82 -7.35
C SER A 155 0.02 9.25 -7.83
N ARG A 156 -1.03 9.93 -7.37
CA ARG A 156 -1.29 11.34 -7.71
C ARG A 156 -0.15 12.24 -7.24
N TYR A 157 0.32 12.09 -6.00
CA TYR A 157 1.46 12.87 -5.50
C TYR A 157 2.69 12.66 -6.38
N MET A 158 3.03 11.40 -6.66
CA MET A 158 4.17 11.03 -7.50
C MET A 158 4.06 11.61 -8.91
N SER A 159 2.92 11.45 -9.57
CA SER A 159 2.72 11.97 -10.92
C SER A 159 2.78 13.50 -10.98
N LEU A 160 2.28 14.21 -9.96
CA LEU A 160 2.34 15.67 -9.91
C LEU A 160 3.78 16.20 -9.78
N ILE A 161 4.64 15.50 -9.05
CA ILE A 161 6.06 15.88 -8.91
C ILE A 161 6.95 15.33 -10.02
N GLY A 162 6.39 14.56 -10.98
CA GLY A 162 7.13 13.91 -12.07
C GLY A 162 7.85 12.61 -11.68
N GLY A 163 7.52 12.02 -10.53
CA GLY A 163 8.08 10.76 -10.07
C GLY A 163 7.49 9.54 -10.79
N VAL A 164 8.15 8.39 -10.64
CA VAL A 164 7.79 7.14 -11.32
C VAL A 164 6.84 6.30 -10.45
N CYS A 165 5.74 5.83 -11.05
CA CYS A 165 4.85 4.84 -10.45
C CYS A 165 5.18 3.44 -10.98
N GLY A 166 5.47 2.50 -10.08
CA GLY A 166 5.76 1.12 -10.44
C GLY A 166 4.54 0.36 -10.97
N SER A 167 4.75 -0.47 -11.99
CA SER A 167 3.80 -1.52 -12.38
C SER A 167 3.78 -2.64 -11.32
N PHE A 168 2.72 -3.46 -11.34
CA PHE A 168 2.54 -4.54 -10.36
C PHE A 168 2.08 -5.85 -10.99
N TYR A 169 1.27 -5.83 -12.06
CA TYR A 169 0.60 -7.02 -12.58
C TYR A 169 1.58 -7.95 -13.33
N ASP A 170 2.44 -7.34 -14.14
CA ASP A 170 3.63 -7.95 -14.74
C ASP A 170 4.64 -8.41 -13.69
N TRP A 171 4.94 -7.55 -12.70
CA TRP A 171 5.92 -7.84 -11.64
C TRP A 171 5.51 -9.03 -10.76
N TYR A 172 4.23 -9.16 -10.46
CA TYR A 172 3.70 -10.28 -9.68
C TYR A 172 3.55 -11.57 -10.50
N CYS A 173 3.77 -11.52 -11.82
CA CYS A 173 3.47 -12.60 -12.75
C CYS A 173 1.96 -12.95 -12.77
N ASP A 174 1.12 -12.00 -12.36
CA ASP A 174 -0.34 -12.14 -12.46
C ASP A 174 -0.82 -11.81 -13.88
N LEU A 175 -0.05 -11.04 -14.66
CA LEU A 175 -0.28 -10.79 -16.09
C LEU A 175 0.06 -12.04 -16.91
N PRO A 176 -0.90 -12.74 -17.53
CA PRO A 176 -0.61 -13.79 -18.49
C PRO A 176 -0.22 -13.15 -19.83
N PRO A 177 1.05 -13.21 -20.29
CA PRO A 177 1.45 -12.55 -21.53
C PRO A 177 0.73 -13.09 -22.77
N SER A 178 0.17 -14.29 -22.68
CA SER A 178 -0.68 -14.88 -23.71
C SER A 178 -1.96 -14.07 -23.96
N SER A 179 -2.55 -13.40 -22.95
CA SER A 179 -3.77 -12.62 -23.16
C SER A 179 -3.55 -11.44 -24.11
N PRO A 180 -2.55 -10.56 -23.88
CA PRO A 180 -2.21 -9.52 -24.86
C PRO A 180 -1.79 -10.05 -26.23
N GLN A 181 -1.11 -11.20 -26.29
CA GLN A 181 -0.68 -11.81 -27.55
C GLN A 181 -1.86 -12.30 -28.41
N VAL A 182 -2.89 -12.87 -27.79
CA VAL A 182 -4.03 -13.47 -28.50
C VAL A 182 -5.13 -12.45 -28.75
N TRP A 183 -5.43 -11.60 -27.77
CA TRP A 183 -6.61 -10.73 -27.79
C TRP A 183 -6.29 -9.24 -27.75
N GLY A 184 -5.03 -8.84 -27.55
CA GLY A 184 -4.67 -7.44 -27.32
C GLY A 184 -5.25 -6.88 -26.02
N GLU A 185 -5.66 -7.74 -25.08
CA GLU A 185 -6.28 -7.39 -23.80
C GLU A 185 -5.36 -7.76 -22.64
N GLN A 186 -5.28 -6.91 -21.60
CA GLN A 186 -4.46 -7.17 -20.43
C GLN A 186 -4.93 -8.46 -19.74
N THR A 187 -6.18 -8.47 -19.29
CA THR A 187 -6.88 -9.65 -18.74
C THR A 187 -8.35 -9.28 -18.59
N ASP A 188 -9.21 -10.05 -19.23
CA ASP A 188 -10.65 -10.04 -19.00
C ASP A 188 -11.13 -11.50 -18.85
N VAL A 189 -11.95 -11.77 -17.83
CA VAL A 189 -12.34 -13.14 -17.44
C VAL A 189 -13.80 -13.18 -17.00
N PRO A 190 -14.50 -14.31 -17.18
CA PRO A 190 -15.88 -14.45 -16.71
C PRO A 190 -15.98 -14.33 -15.18
N GLU A 191 -17.06 -13.72 -14.70
CA GLU A 191 -17.36 -13.64 -13.27
C GLU A 191 -17.66 -15.01 -12.66
N SER A 192 -17.56 -15.13 -11.33
CA SER A 192 -17.82 -16.42 -10.65
C SER A 192 -19.24 -16.93 -10.82
N ALA A 193 -20.23 -16.04 -11.02
CA ALA A 193 -21.61 -16.46 -11.26
C ALA A 193 -21.79 -17.15 -12.62
N ASP A 194 -20.94 -16.81 -13.60
CA ASP A 194 -21.01 -17.38 -14.95
C ASP A 194 -20.56 -18.84 -14.99
N TRP A 195 -19.78 -19.29 -14.00
CA TRP A 195 -19.42 -20.70 -13.85
C TRP A 195 -20.66 -21.60 -13.73
N TYR A 196 -21.78 -21.08 -13.18
CA TYR A 196 -23.04 -21.81 -13.07
C TYR A 196 -23.71 -22.06 -14.42
N ASN A 197 -23.42 -21.23 -15.42
CA ASN A 197 -23.94 -21.40 -16.78
C ASN A 197 -23.18 -22.47 -17.57
N SER A 198 -22.01 -22.90 -17.08
CA SER A 198 -21.21 -23.93 -17.75
C SER A 198 -21.73 -25.33 -17.43
N THR A 199 -21.81 -26.18 -18.46
CA THR A 199 -22.10 -27.61 -18.32
C THR A 199 -20.84 -28.47 -18.22
N TYR A 200 -19.66 -27.88 -18.40
CA TYR A 200 -18.36 -28.54 -18.28
C TYR A 200 -17.29 -27.57 -17.76
N LEU A 201 -16.65 -27.92 -16.65
CA LEU A 201 -15.59 -27.11 -16.02
C LEU A 201 -14.33 -27.96 -15.83
N MET A 202 -13.18 -27.40 -16.17
CA MET A 202 -11.87 -27.96 -15.87
C MET A 202 -11.11 -26.97 -15.01
N VAL A 203 -10.59 -27.44 -13.87
CA VAL A 203 -9.72 -26.67 -12.98
C VAL A 203 -8.30 -27.16 -13.21
N TRP A 204 -7.46 -26.30 -13.79
CA TRP A 204 -6.08 -26.61 -14.17
C TRP A 204 -5.09 -26.02 -13.16
#